data_AF-A0A1M4NBR5-F1
#
_entry.id   AF-A0A1M4NBR5-F1
#
_cell.length_a   1.000
_cell.length_b   1.000
_cell.length_c   1.000
_cell.angle_alpha   90.00
_cell.angle_beta   90.00
_cell.angle_gamma   90.00
#
_symmetry.space_group_name_H-M   'P 1'
#
loop_
_entity.id
_entity.type
_entity.pdbx_description
1 polymer ?
#
loop_
_entity_poly.entity_id
_entity_poly.type
_entity_poly.pdbx_seq_one_letter_code
_entity_poly.pdbx_strand_id
1 'polypeptide(L)'
;MSKKVQLAVGLGLMFLLMPINVSAMHIMEGFLQPAWCIAWGAITIPFILLGFFSIKKTITEKPTLKIILAMAGAFSFVLSALKIPSVTGSCSHPTGIGFGAILFGPTAMSVFGLIVLLFQSLLLAHGGLTTLGANTFSMAVVGPFVSYGVYKLVQRFKGPQWLSVFLAAAIGNLASYVVTSIQLALAFPSEVGGFIASLSKFMGIFAVTQIPLAITEGILTVIIFNVLSSYGKDELKDLNLLTREG
;
A
#
# COMPACT_ATOMS: atom_id res chain seq x y z
N MET A 1 -45.26 -3.54 7.31
CA MET A 1 -44.55 -4.39 6.33
C MET A 1 -44.19 -5.72 7.00
N SER A 2 -44.47 -6.87 6.39
CA SER A 2 -44.17 -8.18 7.01
C SER A 2 -42.66 -8.38 7.17
N LYS A 3 -42.21 -9.04 8.25
CA LYS A 3 -40.78 -9.34 8.51
C LYS A 3 -40.10 -10.00 7.30
N LYS A 4 -40.82 -10.82 6.54
CA LYS A 4 -40.31 -11.46 5.30
C LYS A 4 -40.03 -10.45 4.19
N VAL A 5 -40.84 -9.40 4.07
CA VAL A 5 -40.66 -8.32 3.09
C VAL A 5 -39.52 -7.39 3.50
N GLN A 6 -39.37 -7.11 4.80
CA GLN A 6 -38.19 -6.37 5.31
C GLN A 6 -36.89 -7.13 5.06
N LEU A 7 -36.89 -8.45 5.26
CA LEU A 7 -35.74 -9.31 4.99
C LEU A 7 -35.41 -9.36 3.49
N ALA A 8 -36.43 -9.49 2.63
CA ALA A 8 -36.25 -9.52 1.17
C ALA A 8 -35.78 -8.16 0.61
N VAL A 9 -36.32 -7.05 1.13
CA VAL A 9 -35.86 -5.70 0.78
C VAL A 9 -34.45 -5.45 1.29
N GLY A 10 -34.12 -5.92 2.50
CA GLY A 10 -32.75 -5.84 3.05
C GLY A 10 -31.74 -6.67 2.24
N LEU A 11 -32.09 -7.90 1.85
CA LEU A 11 -31.27 -8.74 0.99
C LEU A 11 -31.13 -8.17 -0.44
N GLY A 12 -32.21 -7.59 -0.98
CA GLY A 12 -32.20 -6.91 -2.28
C GLY A 12 -31.33 -5.65 -2.27
N LEU A 13 -31.44 -4.83 -1.23
CA LEU A 13 -30.56 -3.66 -1.00
C LEU A 13 -29.10 -4.10 -0.80
N MET A 14 -28.86 -5.20 -0.09
CA MET A 14 -27.51 -5.74 0.10
C MET A 14 -26.91 -6.24 -1.22
N PHE A 15 -27.69 -6.86 -2.11
CA PHE A 15 -27.26 -7.24 -3.46
C PHE A 15 -27.06 -6.04 -4.38
N LEU A 16 -27.86 -4.97 -4.23
CA LEU A 16 -27.73 -3.72 -5.00
C LEU A 16 -26.57 -2.84 -4.53
N LEU A 17 -26.22 -2.89 -3.24
CA LEU A 17 -25.12 -2.16 -2.61
C LEU A 17 -23.80 -2.95 -2.63
N MET A 18 -23.81 -4.20 -3.11
CA MET A 18 -22.58 -4.93 -3.36
C MET A 18 -21.84 -4.25 -4.53
N PRO A 19 -20.60 -3.77 -4.33
CA PRO A 19 -19.83 -3.19 -5.41
C PRO A 19 -19.58 -4.24 -6.50
N ILE A 20 -20.15 -4.01 -7.68
CA ILE A 20 -20.07 -4.89 -8.86
C ILE A 20 -18.62 -4.96 -9.40
N ASN A 21 -17.78 -3.99 -9.03
CA ASN A 21 -16.40 -3.90 -9.45
C ASN A 21 -15.47 -3.75 -8.24
N VAL A 22 -14.67 -4.79 -7.98
CA VAL A 22 -13.47 -4.66 -7.17
C VAL A 22 -12.43 -3.95 -8.03
N SER A 23 -12.22 -2.65 -7.79
CA SER A 23 -11.08 -1.93 -8.37
C SER A 23 -9.83 -2.37 -7.62
N ALA A 24 -9.30 -3.53 -7.98
CA ALA A 24 -8.09 -4.07 -7.39
C ALA A 24 -6.91 -3.16 -7.76
N MET A 25 -6.21 -2.68 -6.75
CA MET A 25 -4.93 -1.98 -6.91
C MET A 25 -3.83 -2.92 -7.45
N HIS A 26 -3.98 -4.22 -7.20
CA HIS A 26 -3.02 -5.24 -7.60
C HIS A 26 -3.32 -5.73 -9.01
N ILE A 27 -2.26 -5.86 -9.81
CA ILE A 27 -2.34 -6.49 -11.11
C ILE A 27 -2.69 -7.96 -10.90
N MET A 28 -3.81 -8.40 -11.46
CA MET A 28 -4.35 -9.75 -11.28
C MET A 28 -3.47 -10.82 -11.93
N GLU A 29 -3.57 -12.05 -11.42
CA GLU A 29 -2.92 -13.22 -12.00
C GLU A 29 -3.24 -13.37 -13.50
N GLY A 30 -2.22 -13.69 -14.31
CA GLY A 30 -2.38 -13.89 -15.75
C GLY A 30 -2.65 -12.62 -16.57
N PHE A 31 -2.67 -11.43 -15.95
CA PHE A 31 -2.91 -10.18 -16.68
C PHE A 31 -1.70 -9.76 -17.51
N LEU A 32 -0.48 -9.89 -16.98
CA LEU A 32 0.73 -9.50 -17.71
C LEU A 32 1.28 -10.66 -18.55
N GLN A 33 1.83 -10.35 -19.73
CA GLN A 33 2.56 -11.36 -20.50
C GLN A 33 3.80 -11.83 -19.72
N PRO A 34 4.22 -13.11 -19.85
CA PRO A 34 5.32 -13.67 -19.05
C PRO A 34 6.62 -12.88 -19.08
N ALA A 35 6.95 -12.25 -20.22
CA ALA A 35 8.12 -11.41 -20.37
C ALA A 35 8.11 -10.21 -19.40
N TRP A 36 6.96 -9.56 -19.22
CA TRP A 36 6.81 -8.44 -18.27
C TRP A 36 6.87 -8.91 -16.83
N CYS A 37 6.28 -10.08 -16.52
CA CYS A 37 6.39 -10.68 -15.19
C CYS A 37 7.86 -10.92 -14.80
N ILE A 38 8.64 -11.49 -15.70
CA ILE A 38 10.07 -11.74 -15.49
C ILE A 38 10.84 -10.43 -15.36
N ALA A 39 10.59 -9.45 -16.24
CA ALA A 39 11.27 -8.16 -16.21
C ALA A 39 11.03 -7.41 -14.89
N TRP A 40 9.77 -7.30 -14.45
CA TRP A 40 9.44 -6.67 -13.18
C TRP A 40 9.96 -7.46 -11.98
N GLY A 41 9.93 -8.79 -12.04
CA GLY A 41 10.59 -9.63 -11.04
C GLY A 41 12.08 -9.30 -10.91
N ALA A 42 12.80 -9.26 -12.02
CA ALA A 42 14.22 -8.94 -12.06
C ALA A 42 14.54 -7.54 -11.50
N ILE A 43 13.73 -6.54 -11.86
CA ILE A 43 13.89 -5.16 -11.36
C ILE A 43 13.65 -5.07 -9.85
N THR A 44 12.75 -5.89 -9.30
CA THR A 44 12.41 -5.87 -7.87
C THR A 44 13.50 -6.52 -7.00
N ILE A 45 14.19 -7.55 -7.49
CA ILE A 45 15.18 -8.34 -6.72
C ILE A 45 16.20 -7.48 -5.97
N PRO A 46 16.88 -6.49 -6.58
CA PRO A 46 17.85 -5.65 -5.86
C PRO A 46 17.28 -4.98 -4.61
N PHE A 47 16.05 -4.48 -4.68
CA PHE A 47 15.40 -3.79 -3.55
C PHE A 47 15.03 -4.75 -2.41
N ILE A 48 14.66 -5.98 -2.75
CA ILE A 48 14.39 -7.04 -1.77
C ILE A 48 15.70 -7.48 -1.09
N LEU A 49 16.79 -7.60 -1.86
CA LEU A 49 18.11 -7.92 -1.31
C LEU A 49 18.59 -6.82 -0.37
N LEU A 50 18.47 -5.54 -0.77
CA LEU A 50 18.79 -4.40 0.10
C LEU A 50 17.95 -4.42 1.39
N GLY A 51 16.66 -4.69 1.27
CA GLY A 51 15.77 -4.83 2.42
C GLY A 51 16.15 -5.98 3.35
N PHE A 52 16.48 -7.14 2.79
CA PHE A 52 16.93 -8.31 3.53
C PHE A 52 18.23 -8.03 4.30
N PHE A 53 19.22 -7.43 3.66
CA PHE A 53 20.47 -7.06 4.33
C PHE A 53 20.26 -5.99 5.40
N SER A 54 19.37 -5.02 5.15
CA SER A 54 18.97 -4.01 6.14
C SER A 54 18.36 -4.67 7.38
N ILE A 55 17.39 -5.56 7.20
CA ILE A 55 16.74 -6.29 8.30
C ILE A 55 17.76 -7.17 9.04
N LYS A 56 18.59 -7.91 8.30
CA LYS A 56 19.63 -8.78 8.88
C LYS A 56 20.58 -7.97 9.76
N LYS A 57 21.06 -6.83 9.26
CA LYS A 57 21.94 -5.94 10.02
C LYS A 57 21.27 -5.45 11.31
N THR A 58 20.04 -4.96 11.23
CA THR A 58 19.26 -4.50 12.39
C THR A 58 19.09 -5.60 13.43
N ILE A 59 18.78 -6.84 13.01
CA ILE A 59 18.62 -7.99 13.92
C ILE A 59 19.96 -8.41 14.54
N THR A 60 21.06 -8.36 13.78
CA THR A 60 22.39 -8.68 14.31
C THR A 60 22.85 -7.66 15.34
N GLU A 61 22.59 -6.37 15.12
CA GLU A 61 22.94 -5.29 16.07
C GLU A 61 22.03 -5.30 17.32
N LYS A 62 20.73 -5.58 17.14
CA LYS A 62 19.75 -5.61 18.23
C LYS A 62 18.82 -6.83 18.09
N PRO A 63 19.22 -8.00 18.63
CA PRO A 63 18.43 -9.23 18.51
C PRO A 63 17.01 -9.14 19.08
N THR A 64 16.79 -8.28 20.07
CA THR A 64 15.47 -8.01 20.67
C THR A 64 14.46 -7.43 19.67
N LEU A 65 14.92 -6.74 18.61
CA LEU A 65 14.05 -6.17 17.58
C LEU A 65 13.44 -7.22 16.64
N LYS A 66 13.95 -8.47 16.65
CA LYS A 66 13.43 -9.55 15.79
C LYS A 66 11.92 -9.76 15.98
N ILE A 67 11.46 -9.77 17.24
CA ILE A 67 10.06 -9.98 17.58
C ILE A 67 9.22 -8.80 17.09
N ILE A 68 9.69 -7.56 17.30
CA ILE A 68 9.01 -6.34 16.87
C ILE A 68 8.86 -6.29 15.35
N LEU A 69 9.91 -6.65 14.61
CA LEU A 69 9.88 -6.72 13.14
C LEU A 69 8.93 -7.81 12.63
N ALA A 70 8.87 -8.97 13.29
CA ALA A 70 7.93 -10.03 12.94
C ALA A 70 6.47 -9.60 13.21
N MET A 71 6.21 -8.99 14.37
CA MET A 71 4.90 -8.44 14.72
C MET A 71 4.49 -7.32 13.76
N ALA A 72 5.42 -6.48 13.32
CA ALA A 72 5.19 -5.44 12.32
C ALA A 72 4.74 -5.99 10.97
N GLY A 73 5.39 -7.05 10.49
CA GLY A 73 5.00 -7.74 9.26
C GLY A 73 3.60 -8.38 9.38
N ALA A 74 3.34 -9.07 10.50
CA ALA A 74 2.04 -9.68 10.76
C ALA A 74 0.92 -8.63 10.89
N PHE A 75 1.18 -7.52 11.59
CA PHE A 75 0.25 -6.41 11.72
C PHE A 75 -0.02 -5.75 10.36
N SER A 76 1.01 -5.53 9.54
CA SER A 76 0.83 -4.97 8.19
C SER A 76 -0.04 -5.86 7.32
N PHE A 77 0.12 -7.18 7.42
CA PHE A 77 -0.76 -8.13 6.73
C PHE A 77 -2.21 -8.03 7.24
N VAL A 78 -2.42 -8.08 8.56
CA VAL A 78 -3.76 -7.99 9.16
C VAL A 78 -4.44 -6.66 8.80
N LEU A 79 -3.71 -5.55 8.90
CA LEU A 79 -4.21 -4.23 8.52
C LEU A 79 -4.64 -4.20 7.06
N SER A 80 -3.84 -4.79 6.17
CA SER A 80 -4.17 -4.91 4.75
C SER A 80 -5.38 -5.81 4.45
N ALA A 81 -5.77 -6.66 5.39
CA ALA A 81 -6.95 -7.52 5.26
C ALA A 81 -8.24 -6.87 5.80
N LEU A 82 -8.15 -5.74 6.51
CA LEU A 82 -9.33 -5.02 7.01
C LEU A 82 -10.02 -4.28 5.86
N LYS A 83 -11.32 -4.52 5.69
CA LYS A 83 -12.15 -3.81 4.71
C LYS A 83 -12.61 -2.48 5.32
N ILE A 84 -12.20 -1.37 4.71
CA ILE A 84 -12.65 -0.03 5.07
C ILE A 84 -13.61 0.46 3.98
N PRO A 85 -14.79 0.98 4.34
CA PRO A 85 -15.72 1.55 3.35
C PRO A 85 -15.04 2.74 2.65
N SER A 86 -14.93 2.68 1.32
CA SER A 86 -14.45 3.82 0.54
C SER A 86 -15.56 4.84 0.31
N VAL A 87 -15.17 6.10 0.10
CA VAL A 87 -16.06 7.24 -0.19
C VAL A 87 -16.91 7.01 -1.46
N THR A 88 -16.48 6.13 -2.37
CA THR A 88 -17.16 5.84 -3.64
C THR A 88 -17.93 4.51 -3.63
N GLY A 89 -18.22 3.92 -2.47
CA GLY A 89 -19.02 2.69 -2.36
C GLY A 89 -18.28 1.40 -2.76
N SER A 90 -16.96 1.45 -2.98
CA SER A 90 -16.12 0.26 -3.16
C SER A 90 -15.61 -0.26 -1.82
N CYS A 91 -15.38 -1.57 -1.70
CA CYS A 91 -14.63 -2.15 -0.58
C CYS A 91 -13.14 -2.01 -0.88
N SER A 92 -12.46 -1.13 -0.15
CA SER A 92 -11.01 -0.97 -0.21
C SER A 92 -10.35 -1.51 1.04
N HIS A 93 -9.10 -1.90 0.92
CA HIS A 93 -8.24 -2.27 2.04
C HIS A 93 -7.14 -1.22 2.18
N PRO A 94 -6.84 -0.73 3.39
CA PRO A 94 -5.72 0.18 3.59
C PRO A 94 -4.43 -0.55 3.21
N THR A 95 -3.63 0.07 2.37
CA THR A 95 -2.40 -0.55 1.87
C THR A 95 -1.28 -0.53 2.92
N GLY A 96 -1.36 0.37 3.90
CA GLY A 96 -0.40 0.48 5.00
C GLY A 96 0.99 0.94 4.56
N ILE A 97 1.15 1.36 3.29
CA ILE A 97 2.43 1.67 2.65
C ILE A 97 3.10 2.84 3.36
N GLY A 98 2.39 3.96 3.51
CA GLY A 98 2.92 5.16 4.16
C GLY A 98 3.24 4.94 5.63
N PHE A 99 2.32 4.30 6.35
CA PHE A 99 2.49 4.00 7.77
C PHE A 99 3.71 3.10 8.02
N GLY A 100 3.80 1.98 7.29
CA GLY A 100 4.91 1.04 7.41
C GLY A 100 6.25 1.66 7.01
N ALA A 101 6.27 2.51 5.98
CA ALA A 101 7.48 3.21 5.56
C ALA A 101 7.99 4.18 6.63
N ILE A 102 7.09 4.90 7.31
CA ILE A 102 7.46 5.80 8.41
C ILE A 102 7.99 5.01 9.60
N LEU A 103 7.34 3.90 9.97
CA LEU A 103 7.70 3.11 11.15
C LEU A 103 8.97 2.28 10.97
N PHE A 104 9.08 1.56 9.85
CA PHE A 104 10.10 0.53 9.65
C PHE A 104 11.15 0.92 8.60
N GLY A 105 10.93 2.02 7.88
CA GLY A 105 11.79 2.47 6.80
C GLY A 105 11.49 1.77 5.46
N PRO A 106 11.89 2.40 4.34
CA PRO A 106 11.52 1.95 3.01
C PRO A 106 12.21 0.65 2.59
N THR A 107 13.42 0.37 3.10
CA THR A 107 14.16 -0.85 2.79
C THR A 107 13.54 -2.08 3.46
N ALA A 108 13.17 -2.01 4.73
CA ALA A 108 12.51 -3.12 5.41
C ALA A 108 11.12 -3.41 4.80
N MET A 109 10.41 -2.35 4.40
CA MET A 109 9.11 -2.46 3.74
C MET A 109 9.14 -3.19 2.40
N SER A 110 10.27 -3.24 1.69
CA SER A 110 10.36 -4.03 0.46
C SER A 110 10.16 -5.53 0.74
N VAL A 111 10.73 -6.03 1.82
CA VAL A 111 10.60 -7.43 2.25
C VAL A 111 9.23 -7.69 2.87
N PHE A 112 8.77 -6.82 3.78
CA PHE A 112 7.45 -6.99 4.39
C PHE A 112 6.33 -6.89 3.37
N GLY A 113 6.41 -5.94 2.44
CA GLY A 113 5.45 -5.80 1.36
C GLY A 113 5.42 -7.01 0.44
N LEU A 114 6.57 -7.60 0.09
CA LEU A 114 6.62 -8.86 -0.66
C LEU A 114 5.88 -9.99 0.08
N ILE A 115 6.13 -10.13 1.39
CA ILE A 115 5.47 -11.16 2.22
C ILE A 115 3.96 -10.93 2.29
N VAL A 116 3.53 -9.67 2.50
CA VAL A 116 2.12 -9.29 2.53
C VAL A 116 1.45 -9.60 1.20
N LEU A 117 2.06 -9.19 0.07
CA LEU A 117 1.56 -9.46 -1.28
C LEU A 117 1.50 -10.95 -1.59
N LEU A 118 2.47 -11.73 -1.13
CA LEU A 118 2.47 -13.18 -1.27
C LEU A 118 1.25 -13.78 -0.54
N PHE A 119 1.01 -13.41 0.72
CA PHE A 119 -0.17 -13.88 1.44
C PHE A 119 -1.48 -13.38 0.86
N GLN A 120 -1.54 -12.15 0.35
CA GLN A 120 -2.72 -11.63 -0.35
C GLN A 120 -3.04 -12.45 -1.60
N SER A 121 -2.01 -12.82 -2.37
CA SER A 121 -2.20 -13.66 -3.55
C SER A 121 -2.66 -15.09 -3.20
N LEU A 122 -2.11 -15.69 -2.14
CA LEU A 122 -2.38 -17.07 -1.75
C LEU A 122 -3.68 -17.24 -0.94
N LEU A 123 -3.96 -16.33 -0.01
CA LEU A 123 -5.05 -16.49 0.98
C LEU A 123 -6.29 -15.66 0.64
N LEU A 124 -6.11 -14.51 -0.02
CA LEU A 124 -7.20 -13.58 -0.32
C LEU A 124 -7.57 -13.56 -1.80
N ALA A 125 -6.90 -14.37 -2.63
CA ALA A 125 -7.02 -14.36 -4.09
C ALA A 125 -6.94 -12.93 -4.67
N HIS A 126 -6.09 -12.10 -4.07
CA HIS A 126 -5.95 -10.69 -4.41
C HIS A 126 -4.55 -10.43 -4.98
N GLY A 127 -4.48 -10.01 -6.24
CA GLY A 127 -3.23 -9.91 -7.00
C GLY A 127 -2.91 -11.19 -7.78
N GLY A 128 -1.63 -11.55 -7.84
CA GLY A 128 -1.16 -12.74 -8.55
C GLY A 128 0.26 -13.14 -8.15
N LEU A 129 0.56 -14.43 -8.31
CA LEU A 129 1.89 -15.01 -8.16
C LEU A 129 2.80 -14.65 -9.33
N THR A 130 2.30 -14.68 -10.57
CA THR A 130 3.10 -14.26 -11.74
C THR A 130 3.35 -12.76 -11.74
N THR A 131 2.36 -11.99 -11.28
CA THR A 131 2.43 -10.52 -11.21
C THR A 131 3.02 -10.02 -9.89
N LEU A 132 3.44 -10.93 -9.00
CA LEU A 132 3.99 -10.60 -7.68
C LEU A 132 5.16 -9.63 -7.78
N GLY A 133 6.06 -9.82 -8.75
CA GLY A 133 7.20 -8.92 -8.98
C GLY A 133 6.79 -7.49 -9.32
N ALA A 134 5.78 -7.32 -10.19
CA ALA A 134 5.27 -6.02 -10.59
C ALA A 134 4.54 -5.31 -9.44
N ASN A 135 3.68 -6.03 -8.73
CA ASN A 135 2.97 -5.52 -7.55
C ASN A 135 3.93 -5.15 -6.41
N THR A 136 4.97 -5.96 -6.20
CA THR A 136 6.01 -5.67 -5.19
C THR A 136 6.79 -4.43 -5.57
N PHE A 137 7.13 -4.24 -6.85
CA PHE A 137 7.81 -3.04 -7.29
C PHE A 137 6.99 -1.77 -7.02
N SER A 138 5.71 -1.75 -7.39
CA SER A 138 4.88 -0.56 -7.19
C SER A 138 4.62 -0.29 -5.70
N MET A 139 4.20 -1.31 -4.95
CA MET A 139 3.64 -1.13 -3.60
C MET A 139 4.62 -1.35 -2.45
N ALA A 140 5.66 -2.17 -2.64
CA ALA A 140 6.64 -2.47 -1.60
C ALA A 140 7.98 -1.75 -1.86
N VAL A 141 8.21 -1.25 -3.08
CA VAL A 141 9.40 -0.47 -3.41
C VAL A 141 9.05 0.99 -3.63
N VAL A 142 8.36 1.34 -4.72
CA VAL A 142 8.15 2.76 -5.05
C VAL A 142 7.30 3.47 -3.99
N GLY A 143 6.18 2.87 -3.60
CA GLY A 143 5.31 3.40 -2.54
C GLY A 143 6.07 3.77 -1.26
N PRO A 144 6.77 2.84 -0.58
CA PRO A 144 7.48 3.11 0.65
C PRO A 144 8.62 4.13 0.50
N PHE A 145 9.38 4.06 -0.60
CA PHE A 145 10.47 5.01 -0.85
C PHE A 145 9.93 6.44 -1.06
N VAL A 146 8.83 6.59 -1.81
CA VAL A 146 8.19 7.89 -1.99
C VAL A 146 7.59 8.38 -0.68
N SER A 147 6.86 7.55 0.06
CA SER A 147 6.31 7.88 1.38
C SER A 147 7.38 8.39 2.33
N TYR A 148 8.49 7.67 2.45
CA TYR A 148 9.58 8.04 3.35
C TYR A 148 10.29 9.31 2.90
N GLY A 149 10.49 9.47 1.58
CA GLY A 149 11.07 10.68 1.00
C GLY A 149 10.21 11.91 1.28
N VAL A 150 8.90 11.81 1.05
CA VAL A 150 7.92 12.88 1.34
C VAL A 150 7.91 13.18 2.84
N TYR A 151 7.85 12.17 3.70
CA TYR A 151 7.92 12.35 5.15
C TYR A 151 9.17 13.14 5.56
N LYS A 152 10.35 12.70 5.12
CA LYS A 152 11.62 13.39 5.42
C LYS A 152 11.69 14.80 4.85
N LEU A 153 11.12 15.03 3.66
CA LEU A 153 11.09 16.34 3.04
C LEU A 153 10.25 17.32 3.86
N VAL A 154 9.04 16.95 4.27
CA VAL A 154 8.17 17.81 5.09
C VAL A 154 8.81 18.07 6.45
N GLN A 155 9.40 17.05 7.07
CA GLN A 155 10.15 17.20 8.33
C GLN A 155 11.37 18.13 8.19
N ARG A 156 12.10 18.06 7.07
CA ARG A 156 13.24 18.94 6.80
C ARG A 156 12.83 20.42 6.72
N PHE A 157 11.62 20.70 6.24
CA PHE A 157 11.05 22.05 6.23
C PHE A 157 10.31 22.42 7.52
N LYS A 158 10.48 21.64 8.60
CA LYS A 158 9.81 21.84 9.89
C LYS A 158 8.28 21.87 9.78
N GLY A 159 7.72 21.13 8.82
CA GLY A 159 6.27 20.94 8.72
C GLY A 159 5.73 20.14 9.91
N PRO A 160 4.44 20.32 10.26
CA PRO A 160 3.85 19.64 11.41
C PRO A 160 3.76 18.13 11.19
N GLN A 161 3.90 17.35 12.26
CA GLN A 161 3.96 15.88 12.22
C GLN A 161 2.76 15.26 11.47
N TRP A 162 1.55 15.74 11.74
CA TRP A 162 0.33 15.25 11.10
C TRP A 162 0.36 15.44 9.57
N LEU A 163 0.93 16.55 9.08
CA LEU A 163 1.01 16.84 7.65
C LEU A 163 2.06 15.96 6.99
N SER A 164 3.21 15.76 7.63
CA SER A 164 4.25 14.84 7.15
C SER A 164 3.70 13.42 6.99
N VAL A 165 2.93 12.95 7.97
CA VAL A 165 2.31 11.61 7.96
C VAL A 165 1.21 11.52 6.89
N PHE A 166 0.32 12.52 6.82
CA PHE A 166 -0.74 12.57 5.81
C PHE A 166 -0.19 12.53 4.39
N LEU A 167 0.75 13.44 4.07
CA LEU A 167 1.33 13.55 2.73
C LEU A 167 2.13 12.31 2.37
N ALA A 168 2.88 11.73 3.30
CA ALA A 168 3.62 10.51 3.07
C ALA A 168 2.69 9.35 2.66
N ALA A 169 1.60 9.14 3.40
CA ALA A 169 0.61 8.11 3.06
C ALA A 169 -0.13 8.39 1.75
N ALA A 170 -0.66 9.60 1.58
CA ALA A 170 -1.42 9.95 0.38
C ALA A 170 -0.55 9.90 -0.89
N ILE A 171 0.63 10.50 -0.87
CA ILE A 171 1.52 10.57 -2.05
C ILE A 171 2.17 9.21 -2.32
N GLY A 172 2.53 8.44 -1.30
CA GLY A 172 3.06 7.09 -1.48
C GLY A 172 2.07 6.13 -2.12
N ASN A 173 0.79 6.22 -1.73
CA ASN A 173 -0.28 5.48 -2.37
C ASN A 173 -0.44 5.90 -3.84
N LEU A 174 -0.56 7.21 -4.10
CA LEU A 174 -0.63 7.77 -5.46
C LEU A 174 0.55 7.32 -6.33
N ALA A 175 1.77 7.32 -5.80
CA ALA A 175 2.95 6.85 -6.52
C ALA A 175 2.86 5.37 -6.90
N SER A 176 2.34 4.52 -6.01
CA SER A 176 2.13 3.11 -6.31
C SER A 176 1.16 2.94 -7.49
N TYR A 177 0.06 3.71 -7.51
CA TYR A 177 -0.90 3.68 -8.63
C TYR A 177 -0.30 4.20 -9.94
N VAL A 178 0.48 5.27 -9.89
CA VAL A 178 1.17 5.80 -11.08
C VAL A 178 2.10 4.74 -11.67
N VAL A 179 2.87 4.05 -10.83
CA VAL A 179 3.74 2.95 -11.29
C VAL A 179 2.93 1.82 -11.88
N THR A 180 1.84 1.40 -11.22
CA THR A 180 0.96 0.36 -11.77
C THR A 180 0.37 0.80 -13.12
N SER A 181 -0.05 2.06 -13.29
CA SER A 181 -0.51 2.57 -14.58
C SER A 181 0.58 2.52 -15.65
N ILE A 182 1.83 2.83 -15.31
CA ILE A 182 2.98 2.71 -16.21
C ILE A 182 3.22 1.25 -16.60
N GLN A 183 3.19 0.33 -15.63
CA GLN A 183 3.34 -1.11 -15.85
C GLN A 183 2.31 -1.62 -16.86
N LEU A 184 1.04 -1.22 -16.68
CA LEU A 184 -0.05 -1.61 -17.57
C LEU A 184 0.04 -0.93 -18.95
N ALA A 185 0.41 0.35 -19.00
CA ALA A 185 0.56 1.06 -20.27
C ALA A 185 1.71 0.51 -21.12
N LEU A 186 2.80 0.04 -20.49
CA LEU A 186 3.90 -0.65 -21.16
C LEU A 186 3.49 -2.02 -21.71
N ALA A 187 2.70 -2.77 -20.94
CA ALA A 187 2.24 -4.11 -21.35
C ALA A 187 1.12 -4.07 -22.41
N PHE A 188 0.34 -2.98 -22.43
CA PHE A 188 -0.83 -2.81 -23.30
C PHE A 188 -0.83 -1.44 -23.99
N PRO A 189 0.11 -1.16 -24.90
CA PRO A 189 0.10 0.06 -25.68
C PRO A 189 -1.11 0.08 -26.62
N SER A 190 -1.82 1.22 -26.69
CA SER A 190 -2.99 1.41 -27.55
C SER A 190 -2.58 1.43 -29.02
N GLU A 191 -3.40 0.86 -29.90
CA GLU A 191 -3.19 0.89 -31.36
C GLU A 191 -3.09 2.33 -31.88
N VAL A 192 -3.93 3.22 -31.34
CA VAL A 192 -3.89 4.66 -31.62
C VAL A 192 -3.32 5.38 -30.40
N GLY A 193 -2.21 6.09 -30.57
CA GLY A 193 -1.56 6.89 -29.53
C GLY A 193 -0.61 6.13 -28.59
N GLY A 194 -0.44 4.82 -28.78
CA GLY A 194 0.62 4.02 -28.14
C GLY A 194 0.60 4.06 -26.62
N PHE A 195 1.81 4.09 -26.02
CA PHE A 195 2.02 4.11 -24.58
C PHE A 195 1.32 5.29 -23.89
N ILE A 196 1.42 6.50 -24.45
CA ILE A 196 0.89 7.72 -23.81
C ILE A 196 -0.64 7.68 -23.72
N ALA A 197 -1.31 7.17 -24.75
CA ALA A 197 -2.76 6.98 -24.73
C ALA A 197 -3.20 5.91 -23.72
N SER A 198 -2.47 4.80 -23.61
CA SER A 198 -2.75 3.79 -22.57
C SER A 198 -2.50 4.34 -21.17
N LEU A 199 -1.41 5.07 -20.97
CA LEU A 199 -1.07 5.66 -19.68
C LEU A 199 -2.14 6.65 -19.22
N SER A 200 -2.58 7.57 -20.09
CA SER A 200 -3.64 8.52 -19.76
C SER A 200 -4.95 7.81 -19.43
N LYS A 201 -5.29 6.74 -20.16
CA LYS A 201 -6.47 5.90 -19.88
C LYS A 201 -6.38 5.22 -18.51
N PHE A 202 -5.29 4.53 -18.21
CA PHE A 202 -5.13 3.84 -16.92
C PHE A 202 -5.07 4.82 -15.75
N MET A 203 -4.34 5.94 -15.88
CA MET A 203 -4.32 6.97 -14.84
C MET A 203 -5.69 7.60 -14.64
N GLY A 204 -6.43 7.87 -15.72
CA GLY A 204 -7.79 8.44 -15.64
C GLY A 204 -8.77 7.50 -14.94
N ILE A 205 -8.75 6.21 -15.28
CA ILE A 205 -9.61 5.20 -14.64
C ILE A 205 -9.27 5.05 -13.16
N PHE A 206 -7.98 4.96 -12.82
CA PHE A 206 -7.56 4.83 -11.43
C PHE A 206 -7.77 6.11 -10.63
N ALA A 207 -7.64 7.30 -11.21
CA ALA A 207 -7.80 8.57 -10.48
C ALA A 207 -9.15 8.66 -9.74
N VAL A 208 -10.24 8.15 -10.33
CA VAL A 208 -11.59 8.20 -9.77
C VAL A 208 -11.69 7.44 -8.43
N THR A 209 -11.02 6.30 -8.31
CA THR A 209 -11.08 5.46 -7.11
C THR A 209 -9.91 5.70 -6.16
N GLN A 210 -8.73 5.94 -6.73
CA GLN A 210 -7.47 5.96 -5.98
C GLN A 210 -7.15 7.31 -5.33
N ILE A 211 -7.61 8.44 -5.89
CA ILE A 211 -7.46 9.74 -5.23
C ILE A 211 -8.30 9.80 -3.94
N PRO A 212 -9.61 9.45 -3.94
CA PRO A 212 -10.37 9.38 -2.70
C PRO A 212 -9.76 8.42 -1.69
N LEU A 213 -9.30 7.25 -2.13
CA LEU A 213 -8.68 6.26 -1.27
C LEU A 213 -7.39 6.78 -0.64
N ALA A 214 -6.52 7.44 -1.41
CA ALA A 214 -5.27 8.03 -0.90
C ALA A 214 -5.53 9.09 0.18
N ILE A 215 -6.57 9.91 0.01
CA ILE A 215 -6.96 10.91 1.02
C ILE A 215 -7.49 10.22 2.28
N THR A 216 -8.40 9.26 2.14
CA THR A 216 -8.95 8.50 3.28
C THR A 216 -7.85 7.76 4.04
N GLU A 217 -6.93 7.11 3.34
CA GLU A 217 -5.81 6.41 3.98
C GLU A 217 -4.81 7.37 4.62
N GLY A 218 -4.59 8.55 4.03
CA GLY A 218 -3.81 9.63 4.65
C GLY A 218 -4.39 10.05 6.01
N ILE A 219 -5.70 10.29 6.07
CA ILE A 219 -6.40 10.64 7.32
C ILE A 219 -6.31 9.49 8.33
N LEU A 220 -6.60 8.26 7.90
CA LEU A 220 -6.52 7.07 8.74
C LEU A 220 -5.12 6.92 9.34
N THR A 221 -4.07 7.12 8.53
CA THR A 221 -2.69 6.98 8.96
C THR A 221 -2.31 8.03 10.01
N VAL A 222 -2.80 9.27 9.87
CA VAL A 222 -2.62 10.31 10.90
C VAL A 222 -3.29 9.89 12.21
N ILE A 223 -4.52 9.39 12.17
CA ILE A 223 -5.24 8.95 13.36
C ILE A 223 -4.47 7.82 14.06
N ILE A 224 -4.07 6.78 13.31
CA ILE A 224 -3.31 5.65 13.84
C ILE A 224 -1.97 6.12 14.41
N PHE A 225 -1.26 7.01 13.71
CA PHE A 225 0.01 7.55 14.17
C PHE A 225 -0.14 8.34 15.48
N ASN A 226 -1.18 9.15 15.60
CA ASN A 226 -1.45 9.93 16.82
C ASN A 226 -1.83 9.03 18.01
N VAL A 227 -2.63 7.98 17.78
CA VAL A 227 -2.94 6.97 18.81
C VAL A 227 -1.65 6.27 19.24
N LEU A 228 -0.83 5.80 18.30
CA LEU A 228 0.43 5.14 18.62
C LEU A 228 1.39 6.08 19.38
N SER A 229 1.43 7.36 19.00
CA SER A 229 2.20 8.40 19.69
C SER A 229 1.70 8.73 21.09
N SER A 230 0.44 8.39 21.40
CA SER A 230 -0.15 8.61 22.72
C SER A 230 0.10 7.43 23.67
N TYR A 231 0.12 6.20 23.15
CA TYR A 231 0.23 4.97 23.96
C TYR A 231 1.61 4.28 23.92
N GLY A 232 2.44 4.54 22.89
CA GLY A 232 3.72 3.86 22.66
C GLY A 232 4.90 4.83 22.48
N LYS A 233 4.99 5.84 23.36
CA LYS A 233 6.00 6.90 23.26
C LYS A 233 7.43 6.38 23.35
N ASP A 234 7.67 5.37 24.17
CA ASP A 234 9.02 4.86 24.41
C ASP A 234 9.47 3.96 23.24
N GLU A 235 8.57 3.16 22.68
CA GLU A 235 8.81 2.36 21.47
C GLU A 235 9.04 3.25 20.22
N LEU A 236 8.32 4.37 20.10
CA LEU A 236 8.52 5.31 18.98
C LEU A 236 9.81 6.14 19.12
N LYS A 237 10.28 6.40 20.34
CA LYS A 237 11.61 6.99 20.57
C LYS A 237 12.70 6.02 20.15
N ASP A 238 12.55 4.73 20.43
CA ASP A 238 13.49 3.69 19.99
C ASP A 238 13.59 3.58 18.46
N LEU A 239 12.52 3.96 17.74
CA LEU A 239 12.48 4.08 16.28
C LEU A 239 12.94 5.47 15.76
N ASN A 240 13.36 6.40 16.63
CA ASN A 240 13.74 7.78 16.28
C ASN A 240 12.65 8.58 15.53
N LEU A 241 11.37 8.32 15.81
CA LEU A 241 10.25 8.94 15.07
C LEU A 241 9.67 10.17 15.75
N LEU A 242 9.85 10.28 17.07
CA LEU A 242 9.47 11.45 17.84
C LEU A 242 10.64 12.43 17.86
N THR A 243 10.59 13.44 16.99
CA THR A 243 11.42 14.64 17.19
C THR A 243 10.82 15.37 18.38
N ARG A 244 11.60 15.57 19.45
CA ARG A 244 11.20 16.36 20.63
C ARG A 244 10.47 17.62 20.16
N GLU A 245 9.15 17.64 20.35
CA GLU A 245 8.39 18.89 20.43
C GLU A 245 8.95 19.60 21.66
N GLY A 246 9.86 20.54 21.41
CA GLY A 246 10.32 21.54 22.35
C GLY A 246 9.77 22.89 21.92
#